data_AF-A0A7R9LZY9-F1
#
_entry.id   AF-A0A7R9LZY9-F1
#
_cell.length_a   1.000
_cell.length_b   1.000
_cell.length_c   1.000
_cell.angle_alpha   90.00
_cell.angle_beta   90.00
_cell.angle_gamma   90.00
#
_symmetry.space_group_name_H-M   'P 1'
#
loop_
_entity.id
_entity.type
_entity.pdbx_description
1 polymer ?
#
loop_
_entity_poly.entity_id
_entity_poly.type
_entity_poly.pdbx_seq_one_letter_code
_entity_poly.pdbx_strand_id
1 'polypeptide(L)'
;MSDCILPMIHIMSACIDTESDDSALKSFIDISEKCPQILRPQFEALIEVCLKTLSNVEKPDSWRHLALEVIISLAENAPSTVRKRGSPYLSLLISQLLLMMTDLEDDPNWSLSDEEEDDDSESNAVIGESSLDRLSCSIGGKTVLPLAITSISQMLQNSDWKHRFGALMAISAVGEG
;
A
#
# COMPACT_ATOMS: atom_id res chain seq x y z
N MET A 1 -7.47 -13.58 23.93
CA MET A 1 -7.81 -12.80 22.72
C MET A 1 -6.67 -12.85 21.71
N SER A 2 -5.41 -12.63 22.10
CA SER A 2 -4.20 -12.85 21.26
C SER A 2 -4.20 -14.18 20.50
N ASP A 3 -4.62 -15.27 21.15
CA ASP A 3 -4.52 -16.63 20.58
C ASP A 3 -5.49 -16.88 19.41
N CYS A 4 -6.52 -16.04 19.25
CA CYS A 4 -7.48 -16.16 18.15
C CYS A 4 -7.03 -15.41 16.89
N ILE A 5 -6.08 -14.48 16.99
CA ILE A 5 -5.69 -13.62 15.86
C ILE A 5 -5.04 -14.43 14.74
N LEU A 6 -4.16 -15.37 15.07
CA LEU A 6 -3.52 -16.21 14.05
C LEU A 6 -4.53 -17.07 13.27
N PRO A 7 -5.48 -17.79 13.93
CA PRO A 7 -6.60 -18.40 13.21
C PRO A 7 -7.41 -17.43 12.35
N MET A 8 -7.67 -16.21 12.80
CA MET A 8 -8.39 -15.20 12.01
C MET A 8 -7.60 -14.78 10.77
N ILE A 9 -6.27 -14.64 10.87
CA ILE A 9 -5.39 -14.38 9.72
C ILE A 9 -5.44 -15.54 8.72
N HIS A 10 -5.47 -16.79 9.18
CA HIS A 10 -5.62 -17.95 8.28
C HIS A 10 -6.97 -17.95 7.55
N ILE A 11 -8.06 -17.57 8.23
CA ILE A 11 -9.37 -17.42 7.60
C ILE A 11 -9.32 -16.30 6.56
N MET A 12 -8.76 -15.14 6.90
CA MET A 12 -8.56 -14.03 5.96
C MET A 12 -7.76 -14.48 4.73
N SER A 13 -6.66 -15.22 4.92
CA SER A 13 -5.87 -15.77 3.81
C SER A 13 -6.69 -16.72 2.92
N ALA A 14 -7.52 -17.59 3.51
CA ALA A 14 -8.38 -18.48 2.75
C ALA A 14 -9.46 -17.72 1.96
N CYS A 15 -10.04 -16.67 2.54
CA CYS A 15 -10.98 -15.77 1.85
C CYS A 15 -10.31 -15.07 0.67
N ILE A 16 -9.07 -14.59 0.84
CA ILE A 16 -8.27 -13.99 -0.24
C ILE A 16 -8.00 -15.01 -1.34
N ASP A 17 -7.55 -16.22 -0.99
CA ASP A 17 -7.20 -17.26 -1.96
C ASP A 17 -8.42 -17.68 -2.80
N THR A 18 -9.60 -17.77 -2.18
CA THR A 18 -10.86 -18.17 -2.81
C THR A 18 -11.66 -17.02 -3.41
N GLU A 19 -11.25 -15.77 -3.16
CA GLU A 19 -11.96 -14.54 -3.55
C GLU A 19 -13.44 -14.55 -3.15
N SER A 20 -13.74 -15.18 -2.02
CA SER A 20 -15.11 -15.50 -1.62
C SER A 20 -15.80 -14.41 -0.80
N ASP A 21 -15.06 -13.73 0.07
CA ASP A 21 -15.61 -12.69 0.96
C ASP A 21 -14.53 -11.69 1.39
N ASP A 22 -14.67 -10.44 0.95
CA ASP A 22 -13.74 -9.36 1.27
C ASP A 22 -13.97 -8.74 2.66
N SER A 23 -15.06 -9.13 3.33
CA SER A 23 -15.43 -8.65 4.68
C SER A 23 -14.36 -9.00 5.71
N ALA A 24 -13.58 -10.07 5.49
CA ALA A 24 -12.45 -10.42 6.34
C ALA A 24 -11.38 -9.33 6.33
N LEU A 25 -10.96 -8.85 5.15
CA LEU A 25 -9.99 -7.75 5.04
C LEU A 25 -10.55 -6.45 5.61
N LYS A 26 -11.80 -6.10 5.28
CA LYS A 26 -12.49 -4.93 5.85
C LYS A 26 -12.54 -4.96 7.38
N SER A 27 -12.78 -6.13 7.96
CA SER A 27 -12.75 -6.32 9.43
C SER A 27 -11.33 -6.13 10.00
N PHE A 28 -10.28 -6.56 9.28
CA PHE A 28 -8.90 -6.33 9.68
C PHE A 28 -8.48 -4.85 9.56
N ILE A 29 -9.01 -4.10 8.59
CA ILE A 29 -8.88 -2.64 8.51
C ILE A 29 -9.50 -2.01 9.77
N ASP A 30 -10.76 -2.33 10.06
CA ASP A 30 -11.46 -1.87 11.27
C ASP A 30 -10.70 -2.16 12.57
N ILE A 31 -10.12 -3.36 12.69
CA ILE A 31 -9.30 -3.74 13.85
C ILE A 31 -8.01 -2.93 13.90
N SER A 32 -7.37 -2.68 12.76
CA SER A 32 -6.14 -1.91 12.66
C SER A 32 -6.36 -0.45 13.07
N GLU A 33 -7.51 0.12 12.77
CA GLU A 33 -7.90 1.47 13.20
C GLU A 33 -8.27 1.52 14.69
N LYS A 34 -9.18 0.64 15.12
CA LYS A 34 -9.80 0.75 16.45
C LYS A 34 -8.97 0.10 17.56
N CYS A 35 -8.22 -0.95 17.25
CA CYS A 35 -7.58 -1.83 18.23
C CYS A 35 -6.22 -2.40 17.76
N PRO A 36 -5.30 -1.62 17.17
CA PRO A 36 -4.10 -2.16 16.51
C PRO A 36 -3.16 -2.96 17.43
N GLN A 37 -3.19 -2.71 18.74
CA GLN A 37 -2.33 -3.40 19.70
C GLN A 37 -2.61 -4.91 19.77
N ILE A 38 -3.82 -5.36 19.41
CA ILE A 38 -4.15 -6.80 19.42
C ILE A 38 -3.46 -7.56 18.30
N LEU A 39 -3.09 -6.88 17.21
CA LEU A 39 -2.43 -7.45 16.04
C LEU A 39 -0.91 -7.59 16.25
N ARG A 40 -0.33 -6.86 17.21
CA ARG A 40 1.11 -6.81 17.47
C ARG A 40 1.77 -8.19 17.66
N PRO A 41 1.18 -9.20 18.33
CA PRO A 41 1.77 -10.52 18.46
C PRO A 41 1.88 -11.29 17.14
N GLN A 42 1.01 -11.00 16.16
CA GLN A 42 0.92 -11.67 14.87
C GLN A 42 1.22 -10.71 13.70
N PHE A 43 1.96 -9.64 13.98
CA PHE A 43 2.24 -8.57 13.02
C PHE A 43 2.93 -9.11 11.76
N GLU A 44 3.95 -9.95 11.91
CA GLU A 44 4.71 -10.52 10.79
C GLU A 44 3.82 -11.38 9.90
N ALA A 45 3.04 -12.30 10.50
CA ALA A 45 2.11 -13.14 9.75
C ALA A 45 1.05 -12.33 8.99
N LEU A 46 0.51 -11.27 9.59
CA LEU A 46 -0.47 -10.40 8.94
C LEU A 46 0.15 -9.64 7.76
N ILE A 47 1.31 -9.01 7.97
CA ILE A 47 2.00 -8.22 6.95
C ILE A 47 2.44 -9.08 5.77
N GLU A 48 2.90 -10.31 6.03
CA GLU A 48 3.28 -11.26 4.97
C GLU A 48 2.09 -11.65 4.08
N VAL A 49 0.92 -11.93 4.67
CA VAL A 49 -0.29 -12.23 3.89
C VAL A 49 -0.72 -11.02 3.06
N CYS A 50 -0.75 -9.82 3.66
CA CYS A 50 -1.12 -8.59 2.97
C CYS A 50 -0.15 -8.26 1.83
N LEU A 51 1.16 -8.32 2.07
CA LEU A 51 2.19 -8.04 1.05
C LEU A 51 2.21 -9.08 -0.07
N LYS A 52 2.01 -10.36 0.25
CA LYS A 52 1.88 -11.41 -0.75
C LYS A 52 0.67 -11.14 -1.66
N THR A 53 -0.44 -10.68 -1.09
CA THR A 53 -1.65 -10.34 -1.84
C THR A 53 -1.41 -9.12 -2.72
N LEU A 54 -0.86 -8.04 -2.16
CA LEU A 54 -0.53 -6.81 -2.89
C LEU A 54 0.41 -7.06 -4.09
N SER A 55 1.43 -7.91 -3.89
CA SER A 55 2.43 -8.23 -4.92
C SER A 55 1.95 -9.21 -5.99
N ASN A 56 0.74 -9.77 -5.86
CA ASN A 56 0.20 -10.71 -6.81
C ASN A 56 -0.59 -9.98 -7.90
N VAL A 57 0.03 -9.76 -9.05
CA VAL A 57 -0.58 -9.08 -10.22
C VAL A 57 -1.76 -9.83 -10.83
N GLU A 58 -1.92 -11.12 -10.53
CA GLU A 58 -3.08 -11.91 -10.97
C GLU A 58 -4.29 -11.72 -10.06
N LYS A 59 -4.13 -11.09 -8.89
CA LYS A 59 -5.26 -10.78 -7.99
C LYS A 59 -5.94 -9.50 -8.44
N PRO A 60 -7.28 -9.41 -8.35
CA PRO A 60 -7.99 -8.17 -8.67
C PRO A 60 -7.55 -7.02 -7.78
N ASP A 61 -7.55 -5.81 -8.33
CA ASP A 61 -7.08 -4.60 -7.63
C ASP A 61 -7.86 -4.34 -6.35
N SER A 62 -9.17 -4.60 -6.33
CA SER A 62 -9.98 -4.49 -5.11
C SER A 62 -9.41 -5.29 -3.92
N TRP A 63 -8.87 -6.48 -4.17
CA TRP A 63 -8.23 -7.30 -3.13
C TRP A 63 -6.83 -6.80 -2.77
N ARG A 64 -6.07 -6.34 -3.76
CA ARG A 64 -4.73 -5.77 -3.57
C ARG A 64 -4.80 -4.47 -2.76
N HIS A 65 -5.75 -3.60 -3.07
CA HIS A 65 -6.03 -2.34 -2.37
C HIS A 65 -6.48 -2.58 -0.94
N LEU A 66 -7.42 -3.51 -0.69
CA LEU A 66 -7.81 -3.86 0.67
C LEU A 66 -6.65 -4.42 1.50
N ALA A 67 -5.80 -5.26 0.89
CA ALA A 67 -4.61 -5.78 1.57
C ALA A 67 -3.60 -4.66 1.88
N LEU A 68 -3.41 -3.72 0.96
CA LEU A 68 -2.60 -2.52 1.18
C LEU A 68 -3.17 -1.66 2.31
N GLU A 69 -4.48 -1.42 2.30
CA GLU A 69 -5.16 -0.58 3.30
C GLU A 69 -4.93 -1.13 4.71
N VAL A 70 -5.00 -2.45 4.94
CA VAL A 70 -4.65 -3.05 6.25
C VAL A 70 -3.25 -2.63 6.73
N ILE A 71 -2.27 -2.60 5.82
CA ILE A 71 -0.89 -2.20 6.14
C ILE A 71 -0.81 -0.71 6.46
N ILE A 72 -1.49 0.14 5.68
CA ILE A 72 -1.49 1.59 5.86
C ILE A 72 -2.24 1.98 7.15
N SER A 73 -3.41 1.41 7.43
CA SER A 73 -4.14 1.67 8.67
C SER A 73 -3.31 1.25 9.91
N LEU A 74 -2.52 0.18 9.81
CA LEU A 74 -1.55 -0.20 10.87
C LEU A 74 -0.42 0.82 11.03
N ALA A 75 0.07 1.40 9.94
CA ALA A 75 1.08 2.44 9.98
C ALA A 75 0.56 3.68 10.70
N GLU A 76 -0.67 4.11 10.40
CA GLU A 76 -1.31 5.28 11.00
C GLU A 76 -1.61 5.08 12.49
N ASN A 77 -2.14 3.92 12.86
CA ASN A 77 -2.66 3.69 14.22
C ASN A 77 -1.66 2.99 15.16
N ALA A 78 -0.62 2.36 14.62
CA ALA A 78 0.49 1.79 15.39
C ALA A 78 1.87 2.02 14.75
N PRO A 79 2.26 3.29 14.49
CA PRO A 79 3.49 3.63 13.76
C PRO A 79 4.76 3.11 14.47
N SER A 80 4.74 3.04 15.81
CA SER A 80 5.86 2.48 16.57
C SER A 80 6.04 0.97 16.37
N THR A 81 4.96 0.22 16.13
CA THR A 81 5.01 -1.21 15.81
C THR A 81 5.55 -1.40 14.40
N VAL A 82 5.04 -0.64 13.43
CA VAL A 82 5.50 -0.69 12.03
C VAL A 82 6.97 -0.30 11.91
N ARG A 83 7.44 0.77 12.57
CA ARG A 83 8.88 1.11 12.57
C ARG A 83 9.77 0.01 13.15
N LYS A 84 9.33 -0.64 14.24
CA LYS A 84 10.17 -1.62 14.97
C LYS A 84 10.16 -3.02 14.36
N ARG A 85 9.01 -3.46 13.84
CA ARG A 85 8.81 -4.82 13.31
C ARG A 85 8.66 -4.86 11.80
N GLY A 86 8.24 -3.75 11.19
CA GLY A 86 8.00 -3.64 9.75
C GLY A 86 9.25 -3.39 8.91
N SER A 87 10.39 -3.04 9.51
CA SER A 87 11.64 -2.72 8.79
C SER A 87 12.02 -3.70 7.66
N PRO A 88 11.93 -5.04 7.85
CA PRO A 88 12.21 -6.00 6.77
C PRO A 88 11.28 -5.91 5.55
N TYR A 89 10.09 -5.35 5.73
CA TYR A 89 8.99 -5.35 4.78
C TYR A 89 8.81 -3.99 4.07
N LEU A 90 9.28 -2.90 4.68
CA LEU A 90 9.07 -1.54 4.17
C LEU A 90 9.66 -1.31 2.77
N SER A 91 10.84 -1.86 2.49
CA SER A 91 11.44 -1.71 1.15
C SER A 91 10.55 -2.33 0.07
N LEU A 92 9.98 -3.51 0.33
CA LEU A 92 9.09 -4.17 -0.61
C LEU A 92 7.77 -3.40 -0.77
N LEU A 93 7.17 -2.96 0.35
CA LEU A 93 5.95 -2.15 0.33
C LEU A 93 6.14 -0.90 -0.53
N ILE A 94 7.22 -0.15 -0.29
CA ILE A 94 7.52 1.07 -1.04
C ILE A 94 7.71 0.76 -2.52
N SER A 95 8.41 -0.32 -2.88
CA SER A 95 8.53 -0.75 -4.28
C SER A 95 7.18 -1.06 -4.93
N GLN A 96 6.24 -1.69 -4.20
CA GLN A 96 4.89 -1.94 -4.71
C GLN A 96 4.11 -0.64 -4.93
N LEU A 97 4.17 0.29 -3.98
CA LEU A 97 3.53 1.61 -4.11
C LEU A 97 4.06 2.39 -5.32
N LEU A 98 5.38 2.39 -5.52
CA LEU A 98 6.00 3.02 -6.69
C LEU A 98 5.58 2.38 -8.00
N LEU A 99 5.43 1.05 -8.03
CA LEU A 99 4.96 0.32 -9.21
C LEU A 99 3.50 0.68 -9.52
N MET A 100 2.64 0.76 -8.49
CA MET A 100 1.23 1.17 -8.66
C MET A 100 1.11 2.57 -9.27
N MET A 101 1.99 3.52 -8.90
CA MET A 101 2.05 4.86 -9.51
C MET A 101 2.44 4.88 -11.00
N THR A 102 2.89 3.75 -11.56
CA THR A 102 3.19 3.64 -12.99
C THR A 102 2.05 3.04 -13.81
N ASP A 103 0.99 2.58 -13.14
CA ASP A 103 -0.17 1.99 -13.78
C ASP A 103 -1.14 3.10 -14.23
N LEU A 104 -0.78 3.70 -15.36
CA LEU A 104 -1.51 4.80 -16.00
C LEU A 104 -1.92 4.37 -17.39
N GLU A 105 -3.07 4.81 -17.86
CA GLU A 105 -3.45 4.65 -19.27
C GLU A 105 -2.72 5.67 -20.15
N ASP A 106 -2.48 5.31 -21.41
CA ASP A 106 -1.92 6.24 -22.40
C ASP A 106 -3.09 6.82 -23.20
N ASP A 107 -3.79 7.80 -22.62
CA ASP A 107 -4.90 8.48 -23.27
C ASP A 107 -4.38 9.67 -24.13
N PRO A 108 -4.46 9.58 -25.47
CA PRO A 108 -4.05 10.66 -26.36
C PRO A 108 -4.93 11.92 -26.23
N ASN A 109 -6.13 11.82 -25.66
CA ASN A 109 -7.04 12.95 -25.45
C ASN A 109 -6.94 13.55 -24.05
N TRP A 110 -6.04 13.07 -23.20
CA TRP A 110 -5.89 13.57 -21.82
C TRP A 110 -5.73 15.10 -21.76
N SER A 111 -4.98 15.67 -22.70
CA SER A 111 -4.78 17.13 -22.82
C SER A 111 -5.96 17.94 -23.38
N LEU A 112 -7.00 17.26 -23.85
CA LEU A 112 -8.21 17.84 -24.46
C LEU A 112 -9.46 17.65 -23.59
N SER A 113 -9.38 16.82 -22.55
CA SER A 113 -10.46 16.62 -21.60
C SER A 113 -10.51 17.80 -20.62
N ASP A 114 -11.70 18.42 -20.50
CA ASP A 114 -12.00 19.45 -19.49
C ASP A 114 -12.71 18.85 -18.26
N GLU A 115 -12.99 17.54 -18.26
CA GLU A 115 -13.67 16.83 -17.17
C GLU A 115 -12.63 16.14 -16.28
N GLU A 116 -12.66 16.43 -14.97
CA GLU A 116 -12.02 15.56 -13.97
C GLU A 116 -12.81 14.24 -13.98
N GLU A 117 -12.21 13.16 -14.48
CA GLU A 117 -12.88 11.85 -14.50
C GLU A 117 -13.10 11.38 -13.05
N ASP A 118 -14.36 11.36 -12.60
CA ASP A 118 -14.78 10.92 -11.26
C ASP A 118 -14.30 9.48 -10.90
N ASP A 119 -13.83 8.71 -11.90
CA ASP A 119 -13.37 7.31 -11.80
C ASP A 119 -11.88 7.18 -11.40
N ASP A 120 -11.09 8.26 -11.46
CA ASP A 120 -9.64 8.19 -11.17
C ASP A 120 -9.32 7.95 -9.69
N SER A 121 -10.29 8.16 -8.80
CA SER A 121 -10.09 8.08 -7.34
C SER A 121 -9.77 6.67 -6.83
N GLU A 122 -10.13 5.62 -7.59
CA GLU A 122 -9.85 4.22 -7.28
C GLU A 122 -8.70 3.63 -8.12
N SER A 123 -8.07 4.45 -8.98
CA SER A 123 -6.97 3.99 -9.83
C SER A 123 -5.76 3.53 -9.01
N ASN A 124 -5.01 2.55 -9.52
CA ASN A 124 -3.77 2.08 -8.89
C ASN A 124 -2.80 3.24 -8.63
N ALA A 125 -2.70 4.20 -9.56
CA ALA A 125 -1.80 5.32 -9.41
C ALA A 125 -2.17 6.22 -8.22
N VAL A 126 -3.44 6.61 -8.09
CA VAL A 126 -3.94 7.46 -7.00
C VAL A 126 -3.85 6.73 -5.66
N ILE A 127 -4.26 5.45 -5.61
CA ILE A 127 -4.15 4.64 -4.39
C ILE A 127 -2.69 4.47 -3.96
N GLY A 128 -1.78 4.24 -4.91
CA GLY A 128 -0.35 4.13 -4.66
C GLY A 128 0.23 5.42 -4.07
N GLU A 129 -0.10 6.56 -4.67
CA GLU A 129 0.33 7.90 -4.21
C GLU A 129 -0.18 8.19 -2.80
N SER A 130 -1.49 8.13 -2.59
CA SER A 130 -2.12 8.42 -1.30
C SER A 130 -1.60 7.50 -0.19
N SER A 131 -1.39 6.21 -0.50
CA SER A 131 -0.83 5.26 0.46
C SER A 131 0.62 5.56 0.82
N LEU A 132 1.44 6.04 -0.12
CA LEU A 132 2.83 6.41 0.16
C LEU A 132 2.90 7.67 1.04
N ASP A 133 2.04 8.66 0.77
CA ASP A 133 1.93 9.85 1.61
C ASP A 133 1.51 9.48 3.04
N ARG A 134 0.41 8.74 3.20
CA ARG A 134 -0.09 8.27 4.51
C ARG A 134 0.98 7.47 5.26
N LEU A 135 1.73 6.61 4.56
CA LEU A 135 2.86 5.88 5.15
C LEU A 135 3.97 6.84 5.61
N SER A 136 4.38 7.78 4.75
CA SER A 136 5.42 8.77 5.05
C SER A 136 5.04 9.61 6.27
N CYS A 137 3.84 10.17 6.30
CA CYS A 137 3.29 10.93 7.42
C CYS A 137 3.24 10.12 8.73
N SER A 138 2.94 8.82 8.65
CA SER A 138 2.76 7.96 9.83
C SER A 138 4.07 7.49 10.45
N ILE A 139 4.99 6.95 9.63
CA ILE A 139 6.26 6.38 10.13
C ILE A 139 7.45 7.34 10.00
N GLY A 140 7.28 8.43 9.26
CA GLY A 140 8.20 9.55 9.08
C GLY A 140 9.06 9.43 7.81
N GLY A 141 9.19 10.52 7.06
CA GLY A 141 9.97 10.61 5.82
C GLY A 141 11.45 10.24 5.98
N LYS A 142 12.03 10.44 7.17
CA LYS A 142 13.40 9.96 7.49
C LYS A 142 13.55 8.44 7.43
N THR A 143 12.47 7.69 7.58
CA THR A 143 12.45 6.23 7.43
C THR A 143 12.13 5.84 5.99
N VAL A 144 11.17 6.51 5.36
CA VAL A 144 10.65 6.17 4.02
C VAL A 144 11.61 6.61 2.91
N LEU A 145 12.09 7.86 2.93
CA LEU A 145 12.90 8.43 1.87
C LEU A 145 14.17 7.62 1.56
N PRO A 146 14.98 7.17 2.54
CA PRO A 146 16.17 6.37 2.23
C PRO A 146 15.87 5.04 1.54
N LEU A 147 14.68 4.48 1.77
CA LEU A 147 14.23 3.24 1.15
C LEU A 147 13.67 3.48 -0.27
N ALA A 148 13.06 4.64 -0.50
CA ALA A 148 12.46 5.01 -1.78
C ALA A 148 13.47 5.61 -2.77
N ILE A 149 14.48 6.36 -2.29
CA ILE A 149 15.29 7.26 -3.12
C ILE A 149 16.06 6.55 -4.23
N THR A 150 16.53 5.32 -3.99
CA THR A 150 17.21 4.53 -5.01
C THR A 150 16.27 4.17 -6.15
N SER A 151 15.06 3.70 -5.84
CA SER A 151 14.03 3.37 -6.83
C SER A 151 13.55 4.61 -7.58
N ILE A 152 13.27 5.72 -6.87
CA ILE A 152 12.88 7.01 -7.46
C ILE A 152 13.94 7.49 -8.46
N SER A 153 15.22 7.43 -8.08
CA SER A 153 16.32 7.87 -8.96
C SER A 153 16.40 7.05 -10.25
N GLN A 154 16.15 5.74 -10.17
CA GLN A 154 16.10 4.86 -11.35
C GLN A 154 14.89 5.15 -12.24
N MET A 155 13.72 5.37 -11.63
CA MET A 155 12.48 5.69 -12.33
C MET A 155 12.58 7.02 -13.11
N LEU A 156 13.24 8.05 -12.55
CA LEU A 156 13.48 9.33 -13.23
C LEU A 156 14.32 9.20 -14.51
N GLN A 157 15.19 8.19 -14.59
CA GLN A 157 16.04 7.94 -15.76
C GLN A 157 15.39 6.98 -16.78
N ASN A 158 14.20 6.46 -16.48
CA ASN A 158 13.52 5.52 -17.36
C ASN A 158 13.03 6.20 -18.65
N SER A 159 13.12 5.50 -19.78
CA SER A 159 12.61 5.96 -21.07
C SER A 159 11.09 6.07 -21.11
N ASP A 160 10.40 5.23 -20.35
CA ASP A 160 8.95 5.29 -20.18
C ASP A 160 8.56 6.48 -19.30
N TRP A 161 7.60 7.28 -19.78
CA TRP A 161 7.16 8.48 -19.10
C TRP A 161 6.38 8.18 -17.82
N LYS A 162 5.68 7.05 -17.75
CA LYS A 162 4.88 6.65 -16.58
C LYS A 162 5.75 6.46 -15.34
N HIS A 163 6.95 5.90 -15.55
CA HIS A 163 7.96 5.78 -14.50
C HIS A 163 8.46 7.15 -14.01
N ARG A 164 8.73 8.08 -14.92
CA ARG A 164 9.16 9.44 -14.53
C ARG A 164 8.05 10.19 -13.81
N PHE A 165 6.81 10.04 -14.25
CA PHE A 165 5.63 10.58 -13.59
C PHE A 165 5.50 10.02 -12.17
N GLY A 166 5.46 8.70 -12.01
CA GLY A 166 5.33 8.07 -10.69
C GLY A 166 6.47 8.45 -9.73
N ALA A 167 7.69 8.65 -10.25
CA ALA A 167 8.80 9.15 -9.43
C ALA A 167 8.58 10.58 -8.91
N LEU A 168 8.00 11.47 -9.72
CA LEU A 168 7.68 12.83 -9.30
C LEU A 168 6.54 12.85 -8.28
N MET A 169 5.50 12.03 -8.49
CA MET A 169 4.41 11.87 -7.52
C MET A 169 4.94 11.33 -6.19
N ALA A 170 5.82 10.33 -6.22
CA ALA A 170 6.45 9.80 -5.02
C ALA A 170 7.30 10.83 -4.26
N ILE A 171 8.01 11.72 -4.97
CA ILE A 171 8.76 12.83 -4.34
C ILE A 171 7.79 13.78 -3.63
N SER A 172 6.64 14.08 -4.26
CA SER A 172 5.59 14.90 -3.65
C SER A 172 5.05 14.27 -2.37
N ALA A 173 4.61 13.00 -2.46
CA ALA A 173 4.04 12.24 -1.34
C ALA A 173 5.04 12.06 -0.17
N VAL A 174 6.31 11.79 -0.44
CA VAL A 174 7.31 11.63 0.64
C VAL A 174 7.74 12.97 1.21
N GLY A 175 7.65 14.06 0.45
CA GLY A 175 8.08 15.39 0.86
C GLY A 175 7.24 16.02 1.98
N GLU A 176 5.99 15.58 2.16
CA GLU A 176 5.09 16.05 3.20
C GLU A 176 5.34 15.40 4.58
N GLY A 177 5.87 14.16 4.60
CA GLY A 177 6.02 13.32 5.80
C GLY A 177 7.38 13.29 6.50
#